data_AF-A0A7Y5RG08-F1
#
_entry.id   AF-A0A7Y5RG08-F1
#
_cell.length_a   1.000
_cell.length_b   1.000
_cell.length_c   1.000
_cell.angle_alpha   90.00
_cell.angle_beta   90.00
_cell.angle_gamma   90.00
#
_symmetry.space_group_name_H-M   'P 1'
#
loop_
_entity.id
_entity.type
_entity.pdbx_description
1 polymer ?
#
loop_
_entity_poly.entity_id
_entity_poly.type
_entity_poly.pdbx_seq_one_letter_code
_entity_poly.pdbx_strand_id
1 'polypeptide(L)'
;MTAAQAVCHMTDSLLYGLNRRTIHTRIKPPLPVGLYKWLALNFPTKWPKGVPTTPEMKQGVGGTPPAELQCDRVTLLQALDAFAANRGNWPPHPIFAGMTTREWHRWAWLHTDHHLRQFGR
;
A
#
# COMPACT_ATOMS: atom_id res chain seq x y z
N MET A 1 -13.06 -3.69 -6.00
CA MET A 1 -11.78 -3.68 -6.72
C MET A 1 -11.65 -4.97 -7.51
N THR A 2 -11.33 -4.92 -8.80
CA THR A 2 -11.01 -6.09 -9.64
C THR A 2 -9.56 -6.53 -9.41
N ALA A 3 -9.16 -7.70 -9.91
CA ALA A 3 -7.78 -8.19 -9.79
C ALA A 3 -6.77 -7.23 -10.46
N ALA A 4 -7.09 -6.73 -11.66
CA ALA A 4 -6.24 -5.77 -12.36
C ALA A 4 -6.12 -4.44 -11.58
N GLN A 5 -7.23 -3.95 -11.00
CA GLN A 5 -7.18 -2.78 -10.13
C GLN A 5 -6.34 -3.01 -8.87
N ALA A 6 -6.37 -4.21 -8.29
CA ALA A 6 -5.58 -4.56 -7.12
C ALA A 6 -4.07 -4.55 -7.43
N VAL A 7 -3.67 -5.06 -8.59
CA VAL A 7 -2.27 -5.04 -9.04
C VAL A 7 -1.78 -3.60 -9.14
N CYS A 8 -2.50 -2.71 -9.84
CA CYS A 8 -2.13 -1.30 -9.94
C CYS A 8 -2.12 -0.60 -8.58
N HIS A 9 -3.09 -0.89 -7.70
CA HIS A 9 -3.16 -0.31 -6.36
C HIS A 9 -1.94 -0.68 -5.50
N MET A 10 -1.52 -1.94 -5.54
CA MET A 10 -0.32 -2.40 -4.84
C MET A 10 0.94 -1.75 -5.43
N THR A 11 1.06 -1.67 -6.76
CA THR A 11 2.18 -1.00 -7.43
C THR A 11 2.28 0.46 -7.00
N ASP A 12 1.17 1.20 -7.05
CA ASP A 12 1.13 2.61 -6.64
C ASP A 12 1.54 2.79 -5.17
N SER A 13 1.16 1.84 -4.31
CA SER A 13 1.48 1.83 -2.87
C SER A 13 2.97 1.66 -2.61
N LEU A 14 3.61 0.79 -3.38
CA LEU A 14 5.07 0.59 -3.33
C LEU A 14 5.81 1.80 -3.94
N LEU A 15 5.35 2.31 -5.08
CA LEU A 15 5.96 3.48 -5.72
C LEU A 15 5.88 4.73 -4.85
N TYR A 16 4.81 4.89 -4.06
CA TYR A 16 4.72 5.94 -3.06
C TYR A 16 5.84 5.81 -2.02
N GLY A 17 6.00 4.64 -1.40
CA GLY A 17 7.08 4.44 -0.41
C GLY A 17 8.48 4.58 -1.00
N LEU A 18 8.65 4.38 -2.31
CA LEU A 18 9.89 4.64 -3.06
C LEU A 18 10.08 6.10 -3.49
N ASN A 19 9.19 7.03 -3.11
CA ASN A 19 9.13 8.42 -3.59
C ASN A 19 9.06 8.56 -5.11
N ARG A 20 8.55 7.54 -5.82
CA ARG A 20 8.30 7.57 -7.27
C ARG A 20 6.85 7.95 -7.60
N ARG A 21 6.04 8.18 -6.57
CA ARG A 21 4.67 8.67 -6.65
C ARG A 21 4.44 9.64 -5.50
N THR A 22 3.73 10.72 -5.76
CA THR A 22 3.41 11.73 -4.75
C THR A 22 1.96 11.57 -4.29
N ILE A 23 1.75 11.60 -2.97
CA ILE A 23 0.42 11.65 -2.33
C ILE A 23 0.45 12.83 -1.37
N HIS A 24 -0.53 13.72 -1.49
CA HIS A 24 -0.65 14.89 -0.63
C HIS A 24 -1.70 14.66 0.47
N THR A 25 -2.72 13.86 0.17
CA THR A 25 -3.81 13.57 1.09
C THR A 25 -3.34 12.78 2.31
N ARG A 26 -3.72 13.26 3.50
CA ARG A 26 -3.56 12.55 4.77
C ARG A 26 -4.91 12.02 5.23
N ILE A 27 -4.92 10.83 5.79
CA ILE A 27 -6.12 10.21 6.35
C ILE A 27 -5.96 10.17 7.85
N LYS A 28 -6.90 10.77 8.58
CA LYS A 28 -6.94 10.73 10.04
C LYS A 28 -7.49 9.37 10.50
N PRO A 29 -6.71 8.53 11.20
CA PRO A 29 -7.22 7.28 11.75
C PRO A 29 -8.23 7.52 12.89
N PRO A 30 -9.09 6.53 13.21
CA PRO A 30 -10.09 6.65 14.27
C PRO A 30 -9.51 6.59 15.69
N LEU A 31 -8.24 6.19 15.82
CA LEU A 31 -7.47 6.12 17.07
C LEU A 31 -6.19 6.95 16.92
N PRO A 32 -5.51 7.31 18.03
CA PRO A 32 -4.19 7.92 17.95
C PRO A 32 -3.24 7.12 17.04
N VAL A 33 -2.50 7.82 16.16
CA VAL A 33 -1.72 7.23 15.06
C VAL A 33 -0.78 6.10 15.53
N GLY A 34 -0.13 6.28 16.68
CA GLY A 34 0.77 5.25 17.24
C GLY A 34 0.05 3.95 17.61
N LEU A 35 -1.10 4.05 18.27
CA LEU A 35 -1.93 2.90 18.63
C LEU A 35 -2.50 2.22 17.39
N TYR A 36 -3.04 3.01 16.44
CA TYR A 36 -3.60 2.49 15.21
C TYR A 36 -2.54 1.76 14.35
N LYS A 37 -1.33 2.35 14.23
CA LYS A 37 -0.18 1.73 13.57
C LYS A 37 0.21 0.43 14.27
N TRP A 38 0.33 0.42 15.60
CA TRP A 38 0.71 -0.79 16.34
C TRP A 38 -0.30 -1.93 16.13
N LEU A 39 -1.60 -1.63 16.21
CA LEU A 39 -2.67 -2.60 15.95
C LEU A 39 -2.60 -3.12 14.51
N ALA A 40 -2.53 -2.22 13.52
CA ALA A 40 -2.50 -2.60 12.11
C ALA A 40 -1.28 -3.47 11.77
N LEU A 41 -0.11 -3.17 12.32
CA LEU A 41 1.10 -3.91 12.00
C LEU A 41 1.24 -5.17 12.85
N ASN A 42 0.90 -5.18 14.13
CA ASN A 42 1.31 -6.25 15.05
C ASN A 42 0.17 -7.14 15.53
N PHE A 43 -1.09 -6.70 15.46
CA PHE A 43 -2.21 -7.49 15.93
C PHE A 43 -2.53 -8.61 14.92
N PRO A 44 -2.71 -9.88 15.36
CA PRO A 44 -2.83 -11.04 14.48
C PRO A 44 -4.23 -11.18 13.86
N THR A 45 -4.78 -10.08 13.36
CA THR A 45 -6.08 -10.05 12.67
C THR A 45 -5.92 -9.58 11.23
N LYS A 46 -6.75 -10.14 10.35
CA LYS A 46 -6.83 -9.67 8.97
C LYS A 46 -7.29 -8.21 8.94
N TRP A 47 -6.66 -7.40 8.11
CA TRP A 47 -7.13 -6.04 7.89
C TRP A 47 -8.57 -6.05 7.36
N PRO A 48 -9.44 -5.17 7.90
CA PRO A 48 -10.83 -5.12 7.47
C PRO A 48 -10.93 -4.69 6.01
N LYS A 49 -12.00 -5.10 5.35
CA LYS A 49 -12.33 -4.57 4.02
C LYS A 49 -12.83 -3.12 4.15
N GLY A 50 -12.56 -2.31 3.14
CA GLY A 50 -13.10 -0.94 3.07
C GLY A 50 -12.34 0.11 3.87
N VAL A 51 -11.08 -0.16 4.27
CA VAL A 51 -10.21 0.89 4.81
C VAL A 51 -10.08 2.01 3.77
N PRO A 52 -10.30 3.29 4.13
CA PRO A 52 -10.16 4.39 3.20
C PRO A 52 -8.79 4.42 2.51
N THR A 53 -8.83 4.62 1.20
CA THR A 53 -7.65 4.87 0.37
C THR A 53 -7.66 6.33 -0.06
N THR A 54 -6.49 6.93 -0.24
CA THR A 54 -6.40 8.32 -0.72
C THR A 54 -6.93 8.42 -2.16
N PRO A 55 -7.57 9.54 -2.57
CA PRO A 55 -8.05 9.71 -3.94
C PRO A 55 -6.98 9.46 -5.01
N GLU A 56 -5.73 9.87 -4.72
CA GLU A 56 -4.54 9.70 -5.57
C GLU A 56 -4.15 8.24 -5.79
N MET A 57 -4.71 7.32 -5.00
CA MET A 57 -4.41 5.88 -5.02
C MET A 57 -5.62 5.04 -5.39
N LYS A 58 -6.76 5.68 -5.64
CA LYS A 58 -8.01 5.04 -6.03
C LYS A 58 -8.09 4.95 -7.56
N GLN A 59 -8.09 3.73 -8.09
CA GLN A 59 -8.22 3.45 -9.53
C GLN A 59 -9.49 4.10 -10.09
N GLY A 60 -9.35 4.83 -11.21
CA GLY A 60 -10.45 5.59 -11.82
C GLY A 60 -10.71 6.97 -11.21
N VAL A 61 -9.92 7.38 -10.21
CA VAL A 61 -9.93 8.76 -9.67
C VAL A 61 -8.55 9.40 -9.85
N GLY A 62 -7.56 8.91 -9.12
CA GLY A 62 -6.16 9.35 -9.26
C GLY A 62 -5.15 8.21 -9.30
N GLY A 63 -5.56 6.99 -8.94
CA GLY A 63 -4.74 5.78 -9.03
C GLY A 63 -4.47 5.37 -10.48
N THR A 64 -3.37 4.66 -10.71
CA THR A 64 -3.00 4.15 -12.05
C THR A 64 -4.12 3.27 -12.60
N PRO A 65 -4.72 3.59 -13.76
CA PRO A 65 -5.75 2.75 -14.35
C PRO A 65 -5.14 1.42 -14.82
N PRO A 66 -5.85 0.28 -14.67
CA PRO A 66 -5.37 -0.99 -15.19
C PRO A 66 -5.25 -0.98 -16.71
N ALA A 67 -4.19 -1.62 -17.21
CA ALA A 67 -3.95 -1.84 -18.62
C ALA A 67 -4.04 -3.35 -18.91
N GLU A 68 -2.97 -3.94 -19.44
CA GLU A 68 -2.85 -5.38 -19.65
C GLU A 68 -2.29 -6.04 -18.39
N LEU A 69 -2.99 -7.06 -17.89
CA LEU A 69 -2.72 -7.63 -16.56
C LEU A 69 -1.30 -8.19 -16.42
N GLN A 70 -0.74 -8.80 -17.47
CA GLN A 70 0.63 -9.35 -17.41
C GLN A 70 1.66 -8.22 -17.33
N CYS A 71 1.52 -7.17 -18.13
CA CYS A 71 2.34 -5.95 -18.03
C CYS A 71 2.25 -5.28 -16.65
N ASP A 72 1.04 -5.13 -16.12
CA ASP A 72 0.83 -4.55 -14.78
C ASP A 72 1.47 -5.43 -13.68
N ARG A 73 1.39 -6.76 -13.83
CA ARG A 73 2.03 -7.72 -12.93
C ARG A 73 3.54 -7.63 -12.97
N VAL A 74 4.17 -7.50 -14.15
CA VAL A 74 5.62 -7.30 -14.25
C VAL A 74 6.04 -6.02 -13.52
N THR A 75 5.29 -4.95 -13.71
CA THR A 75 5.53 -3.66 -13.04
C THR A 75 5.43 -3.79 -11.52
N LEU A 76 4.42 -4.51 -11.01
CA LEU A 76 4.28 -4.80 -9.58
C LEU A 76 5.50 -5.53 -9.02
N LEU A 77 5.97 -6.57 -9.71
CA LEU A 77 7.12 -7.37 -9.27
C LEU A 77 8.41 -6.52 -9.22
N GLN A 78 8.64 -5.69 -10.23
CA GLN A 78 9.78 -4.76 -10.23
C GLN A 78 9.71 -3.73 -9.10
N ALA A 79 8.50 -3.20 -8.83
CA ALA A 79 8.29 -2.28 -7.71
C ALA A 79 8.52 -2.98 -6.36
N LEU A 80 8.10 -4.24 -6.23
CA LEU A 80 8.30 -5.06 -5.04
C LEU A 80 9.77 -5.32 -4.77
N ASP A 81 10.54 -5.71 -5.80
CA ASP A 81 11.99 -5.93 -5.69
C ASP A 81 12.72 -4.65 -5.24
N ALA A 82 12.40 -3.51 -5.86
CA ALA A 82 12.97 -2.22 -5.49
C ALA A 82 12.60 -1.82 -4.05
N PHE A 83 11.34 -2.05 -3.64
CA PHE A 83 10.87 -1.75 -2.29
C PHE A 83 11.55 -2.63 -1.23
N ALA A 84 11.70 -3.92 -1.53
CA ALA A 84 12.38 -4.89 -0.67
C ALA A 84 13.88 -4.59 -0.54
N ALA A 85 14.51 -4.06 -1.59
CA ALA A 85 15.91 -3.61 -1.55
C ALA A 85 16.11 -2.26 -0.83
N ASN A 86 15.07 -1.43 -0.73
CA ASN A 86 15.19 -0.11 -0.09
C ASN A 86 15.52 -0.22 1.41
N ARG A 87 16.34 0.70 1.90
CA ARG A 87 16.80 0.75 3.30
C ARG A 87 16.50 2.07 4.01
N GLY A 88 16.02 3.10 3.30
CA GLY A 88 15.78 4.42 3.89
C GLY A 88 15.07 5.40 2.94
N ASN A 89 15.09 6.68 3.30
CA ASN A 89 14.41 7.75 2.57
C ASN A 89 12.91 7.49 2.36
N TRP A 90 12.20 7.10 3.43
CA TRP A 90 10.77 6.83 3.33
C TRP A 90 9.96 8.12 3.50
N PRO A 91 8.91 8.36 2.69
CA PRO A 91 7.97 9.42 2.99
C PRO A 91 7.20 9.08 4.27
N PRO A 92 6.58 10.06 4.94
CA PRO A 92 5.56 9.78 5.95
C PRO A 92 4.38 9.04 5.32
N HIS A 93 3.93 7.91 5.88
CA HIS A 93 2.77 7.17 5.40
C HIS A 93 1.46 7.99 5.52
N PRO A 94 0.51 7.91 4.57
CA PRO A 94 -0.70 8.77 4.55
C PRO A 94 -1.60 8.60 5.78
N ILE A 95 -1.59 7.41 6.41
CA ILE A 95 -2.36 7.09 7.61
C ILE A 95 -1.48 7.01 8.87
N PHE A 96 -0.24 6.51 8.71
CA PHE A 96 0.59 6.08 9.84
C PHE A 96 1.72 7.07 10.18
N ALA A 97 1.79 8.19 9.45
CA ALA A 97 2.86 9.18 9.59
C ALA A 97 4.25 8.54 9.49
N GLY A 98 5.18 8.91 10.37
CA GLY A 98 6.54 8.37 10.38
C GLY A 98 6.58 6.85 10.62
N MET A 99 7.26 6.15 9.72
CA MET A 99 7.50 4.71 9.81
C MET A 99 8.96 4.39 9.56
N THR A 100 9.50 3.45 10.35
CA THR A 100 10.83 2.86 10.17
C THR A 100 10.86 1.94 8.95
N THR A 101 12.05 1.62 8.44
CA THR A 101 12.24 0.63 7.36
C THR A 101 11.54 -0.71 7.66
N ARG A 102 11.68 -1.21 8.89
CA ARG A 102 11.01 -2.45 9.32
C ARG A 102 9.49 -2.35 9.28
N GLU A 103 8.94 -1.22 9.72
CA GLU A 103 7.49 -0.98 9.67
C GLU A 103 6.98 -0.88 8.23
N TRP A 104 7.72 -0.22 7.33
CA TRP A 104 7.39 -0.14 5.91
C TRP A 104 7.40 -1.50 5.22
N HIS A 105 8.44 -2.32 5.45
CA HIS A 105 8.49 -3.68 4.91
C HIS A 105 7.38 -4.57 5.46
N ARG A 106 7.09 -4.48 6.76
CA ARG A 106 5.98 -5.21 7.38
C ARG A 106 4.63 -4.77 6.82
N TRP A 107 4.42 -3.47 6.66
CA TRP A 107 3.22 -2.93 6.04
C TRP A 107 3.05 -3.40 4.60
N ALA A 108 4.12 -3.37 3.79
CA ALA A 108 4.07 -3.81 2.40
C ALA A 108 3.68 -5.29 2.29
N TRP A 109 4.22 -6.15 3.18
CA TRP A 109 3.82 -7.55 3.26
C TRP A 109 2.33 -7.71 3.64
N LEU A 110 1.87 -7.04 4.70
CA LEU A 110 0.47 -7.10 5.15
C LEU A 110 -0.51 -6.55 4.10
N HIS A 111 -0.15 -5.46 3.44
CA HIS A 111 -0.95 -4.82 2.38
C HIS A 111 -1.07 -5.74 1.17
N THR A 112 0.04 -6.34 0.74
CA THR A 112 0.06 -7.31 -0.35
C THR A 112 -0.77 -8.55 -0.01
N ASP A 113 -0.57 -9.15 1.17
CA ASP A 113 -1.34 -10.32 1.64
C ASP A 113 -2.84 -10.01 1.73
N HIS A 114 -3.21 -8.84 2.27
CA HIS A 114 -4.60 -8.39 2.34
C HIS A 114 -5.26 -8.38 0.95
N HIS A 115 -4.59 -7.81 -0.05
CA HIS A 115 -5.15 -7.72 -1.41
C HIS A 115 -5.16 -9.07 -2.14
N LEU A 116 -4.13 -9.90 -1.99
CA LEU A 116 -4.14 -11.24 -2.59
C LEU A 116 -5.29 -12.11 -2.03
N ARG A 117 -5.55 -12.04 -0.73
CA ARG A 117 -6.68 -12.74 -0.08
C ARG A 117 -8.06 -12.23 -0.47
N GLN A 118 -8.18 -11.06 -1.11
CA GLN A 118 -9.48 -10.61 -1.64
C GLN A 118 -9.92 -11.46 -2.84
N PHE A 119 -8.98 -12.15 -3.50
CA PHE A 119 -9.23 -12.96 -4.69
C PHE A 119 -9.00 -14.46 -4.48
N GLY A 120 -8.18 -14.85 -3.50
CA GLY A 120 -8.08 -16.23 -3.03
C GLY A 120 -9.29 -16.58 -2.15
N ARG A 121 -10.24 -17.32 -2.71
CA ARG A 121 -11.27 -18.01 -1.92
C ARG A 121 -10.66 -19.20 -1.20
#